data_AF-A0A9P9PDI1-F1
#
_entry.id   AF-A0A9P9PDI1-F1
#
_cell.length_a   1.000
_cell.length_b   1.000
_cell.length_c   1.000
_cell.angle_alpha   90.00
_cell.angle_beta   90.00
_cell.angle_gamma   90.00
#
_symmetry.space_group_name_H-M   'P 1'
#
loop_
_entity.id
_entity.type
_entity.pdbx_description
1 polymer ?
#
loop_
_entity_poly.entity_id
_entity_poly.type
_entity_poly.pdbx_seq_one_letter_code
_entity_poly.pdbx_strand_id
1 'polypeptide(L)'
;MRIFLAASAVLLSVLAPQSAAIFLNITDDASIREAASTIAYGMVKYYDGNVTNNPWTIAVLPKPYYWWQAGAMWGLLLDYFHYTGDDSYNNITTQALLSQVGPEFDYMVPLYNLSEGNDDQAFWGFATMSAAEKDYPQPTIGNYSWVELTENLWNTQVRRWNTESCGGGLKWQIFDFNKGFDYKNSISNGAFFQLSARLARFTGNQTYVDWAHKVYDWTRSIGLITDDYRVFDGTDDLKNCSETNKIIWTYNTAVFMYGSAVLYNYTNGSSLWAERTQGYLNASAGFFSPYSNSTNVMYEPACETVNTCNTDQFSFKGYLSRFMWATALVAPFTAEAITTYLTASSLAAADSCTGGTDGVTCGARWYVPGWDGKLGVGQQMSALETIQGLLSSKSLPPLHSNNVHLKASPSETPSAVPLPTKTETASLTTSKKSGGTRSGQTSRRLWVVTGILLGICLLTGL
;
A
#
# COMPACT_ATOMS: atom_id res chain seq x y z
N MET A 1 8.91 61.52 -55.29
CA MET A 1 9.11 60.06 -55.41
C MET A 1 9.21 59.50 -53.99
N ARG A 2 8.11 58.97 -53.44
CA ARG A 2 8.04 58.47 -52.05
C ARG A 2 8.25 56.95 -52.10
N ILE A 3 9.33 56.46 -51.51
CA ILE A 3 9.66 55.04 -51.39
C ILE A 3 9.02 54.54 -50.09
N PHE A 4 8.04 53.65 -50.21
CA PHE A 4 7.45 52.93 -49.08
C PHE A 4 8.31 51.70 -48.76
N LEU A 5 8.89 51.66 -47.57
CA LEU A 5 9.49 50.46 -46.98
C LEU A 5 8.36 49.63 -46.36
N ALA A 6 8.03 48.50 -46.97
CA ALA A 6 7.14 47.50 -46.40
C ALA A 6 7.93 46.64 -45.40
N ALA A 7 7.65 46.79 -44.11
CA ALA A 7 8.16 45.92 -43.06
C ALA A 7 7.30 44.64 -43.03
N SER A 8 7.85 43.53 -43.52
CA SER A 8 7.23 42.21 -43.37
C SER A 8 7.46 41.69 -41.95
N ALA A 9 6.44 41.78 -41.11
CA ALA A 9 6.42 41.11 -39.81
C ALA A 9 6.19 39.61 -40.02
N VAL A 10 7.23 38.81 -39.83
CA VAL A 10 7.11 37.34 -39.74
C VAL A 10 6.56 37.01 -38.35
N LEU A 11 5.27 36.69 -38.26
CA LEU A 11 4.70 36.05 -37.07
C LEU A 11 5.25 34.62 -37.00
N LEU A 12 6.24 34.37 -36.13
CA LEU A 12 6.49 33.02 -35.64
C LEU A 12 5.33 32.67 -34.69
N SER A 13 4.34 31.95 -35.21
CA SER A 13 3.38 31.20 -34.40
C SER A 13 4.15 30.08 -33.68
N VAL A 14 4.53 30.33 -32.43
CA VAL A 14 4.91 29.28 -31.50
C VAL A 14 3.65 28.44 -31.26
N LEU A 15 3.54 27.30 -31.94
CA LEU A 15 2.62 26.24 -31.56
C LEU A 15 3.09 25.73 -30.19
N ALA A 16 2.60 26.34 -29.11
CA ALA A 16 2.61 25.66 -27.83
C ALA A 16 1.87 24.33 -28.04
N PRO A 17 2.41 23.17 -27.61
CA PRO A 17 1.63 21.95 -27.61
C PRO A 17 0.36 22.24 -26.83
N GLN A 18 -0.80 22.19 -27.49
CA GLN A 18 -2.06 22.11 -26.78
C GLN A 18 -1.98 20.77 -26.03
N SER A 19 -1.64 20.84 -24.75
CA SER A 19 -1.67 19.69 -23.87
C SER A 19 -3.13 19.25 -23.77
N ALA A 20 -3.48 18.25 -24.57
CA ALA A 20 -4.81 17.68 -24.55
C ALA A 20 -4.98 16.92 -23.23
N ALA A 21 -6.12 17.11 -22.58
CA ALA A 21 -6.60 16.27 -21.49
C ALA A 21 -6.39 14.78 -21.82
N ILE A 22 -6.19 13.94 -20.81
CA ILE A 22 -6.22 12.49 -21.02
C ILE A 22 -7.61 12.09 -21.52
N PHE A 23 -7.68 11.68 -22.79
CA PHE A 23 -8.89 11.13 -23.38
C PHE A 23 -9.00 9.64 -23.01
N LEU A 24 -10.17 9.22 -22.51
CA LEU A 24 -10.44 7.85 -22.13
C LEU A 24 -11.73 7.33 -22.79
N ASN A 25 -11.58 6.38 -23.72
CA ASN A 25 -12.67 5.55 -24.21
C ASN A 25 -12.62 4.19 -23.52
N ILE A 26 -13.53 3.98 -22.56
CA ILE A 26 -13.60 2.77 -21.73
C ILE A 26 -13.94 1.48 -22.50
N THR A 27 -14.40 1.58 -23.75
CA THR A 27 -14.70 0.40 -24.59
C THR A 27 -13.55 0.02 -25.52
N ASP A 28 -12.49 0.84 -25.57
CA ASP A 28 -11.33 0.65 -26.42
C ASP A 28 -10.08 0.40 -25.57
N ASP A 29 -9.59 -0.84 -25.61
CA ASP A 29 -8.40 -1.25 -24.86
C ASP A 29 -7.15 -0.44 -25.25
N ALA A 30 -7.06 0.04 -26.49
CA ALA A 30 -5.94 0.88 -26.92
C ALA A 30 -6.00 2.25 -26.22
N SER A 31 -7.19 2.86 -26.16
CA SER A 31 -7.39 4.11 -25.43
C SER A 31 -7.11 3.96 -23.93
N ILE A 32 -7.52 2.84 -23.30
CA ILE A 32 -7.21 2.59 -21.89
C ILE A 32 -5.69 2.45 -21.67
N ARG A 33 -4.99 1.70 -22.54
CA ARG A 33 -3.52 1.55 -22.46
C ARG A 33 -2.79 2.88 -22.67
N GLU A 34 -3.24 3.71 -23.60
CA GLU A 34 -2.67 5.04 -23.85
C GLU A 34 -2.83 5.98 -22.65
N ALA A 35 -4.04 6.02 -22.07
CA ALA A 35 -4.31 6.77 -20.85
C ALA A 35 -3.43 6.27 -19.69
N ALA A 36 -3.39 4.95 -19.47
CA ALA A 36 -2.58 4.34 -18.43
C ALA A 36 -1.07 4.64 -18.61
N SER A 37 -0.55 4.54 -19.85
CA SER A 37 0.85 4.83 -20.16
C SER A 37 1.21 6.30 -19.88
N THR A 38 0.33 7.23 -20.25
CA THR A 38 0.52 8.66 -19.99
C THR A 38 0.59 8.95 -18.49
N ILE A 39 -0.32 8.39 -17.70
CA ILE A 39 -0.36 8.56 -16.25
C ILE A 39 0.86 7.89 -15.60
N ALA A 40 1.22 6.67 -16.02
CA ALA A 40 2.38 5.95 -15.53
C ALA A 40 3.68 6.73 -15.77
N TYR A 41 3.84 7.30 -16.97
CA TYR A 41 4.96 8.17 -17.31
C TYR A 41 5.00 9.41 -16.42
N GLY A 42 3.87 10.08 -16.20
CA GLY A 42 3.75 11.21 -15.28
C GLY A 42 4.11 10.86 -13.84
N MET A 43 3.71 9.67 -13.37
CA MET A 43 4.02 9.16 -12.03
C MET A 43 5.51 8.83 -11.87
N VAL A 44 6.11 8.12 -12.82
CA VAL A 44 7.52 7.68 -12.72
C VAL A 44 8.50 8.85 -12.76
N LYS A 45 8.13 10.01 -13.32
CA LYS A 45 8.94 11.24 -13.25
C LYS A 45 9.29 11.70 -11.83
N TYR A 46 8.52 11.30 -10.81
CA TYR A 46 8.83 11.62 -9.42
C TYR A 46 9.98 10.78 -8.85
N TYR A 47 10.42 9.75 -9.56
CA TYR A 47 11.49 8.85 -9.15
C TYR A 47 12.75 9.06 -10.00
N ASP A 48 13.83 9.47 -9.35
CA ASP A 48 15.18 9.61 -9.92
C ASP A 48 16.20 8.67 -9.25
N GLY A 49 15.73 7.76 -8.41
CA GLY A 49 16.55 6.83 -7.64
C GLY A 49 17.35 5.85 -8.47
N ASN A 50 16.89 5.51 -9.68
CA ASN A 50 17.64 4.68 -10.63
C ASN A 50 18.84 5.43 -11.25
N VAL A 51 18.78 6.76 -11.34
CA VAL A 51 19.87 7.60 -11.87
C VAL A 51 20.93 7.80 -10.79
N THR A 52 20.50 8.16 -9.60
CA THR A 52 21.40 8.41 -8.46
C THR A 52 21.95 7.12 -7.85
N ASN A 53 21.15 6.05 -7.87
CA ASN A 53 21.51 4.67 -7.55
C ASN A 53 22.33 4.50 -6.26
N ASN A 54 21.87 5.11 -5.17
CA ASN A 54 22.48 4.98 -3.84
C ASN A 54 21.42 4.60 -2.78
N PRO A 55 21.83 4.13 -1.58
CA PRO A 55 20.90 3.60 -0.59
C PRO A 55 19.78 4.55 -0.13
N TRP A 56 19.95 5.87 -0.29
CA TRP A 56 19.00 6.88 0.18
C TRP A 56 17.94 7.27 -0.85
N THR A 57 18.16 6.90 -2.11
CA THR A 57 17.30 7.32 -3.23
C THR A 57 16.78 6.12 -4.02
N ILE A 58 17.48 4.99 -3.99
CA ILE A 58 17.03 3.78 -4.67
C ILE A 58 15.70 3.29 -4.07
N ALA A 59 14.75 2.97 -4.95
CA ALA A 59 13.41 2.48 -4.61
C ALA A 59 12.53 3.40 -3.77
N VAL A 60 12.99 4.59 -3.39
CA VAL A 60 12.24 5.54 -2.57
C VAL A 60 11.89 6.79 -3.34
N LEU A 61 10.79 7.40 -2.92
CA LEU A 61 10.31 8.65 -3.47
C LEU A 61 10.87 9.82 -2.65
N PRO A 62 11.10 10.99 -3.27
CA PRO A 62 11.54 12.16 -2.54
C PRO A 62 10.49 12.60 -1.50
N LYS A 63 10.88 13.45 -0.55
CA LYS A 63 9.90 14.07 0.35
C LYS A 63 8.78 14.76 -0.46
N PRO A 64 7.51 14.70 -0.01
CA PRO A 64 7.05 14.27 1.32
C PRO A 64 6.64 12.79 1.42
N TYR A 65 6.93 11.95 0.42
CA TYR A 65 6.46 10.57 0.39
C TYR A 65 7.23 9.68 1.37
N TYR A 66 6.52 8.78 2.05
CA TYR A 66 7.12 7.79 2.95
C TYR A 66 7.52 6.52 2.21
N TRP A 67 8.39 5.73 2.83
CA TRP A 67 8.96 4.51 2.26
C TRP A 67 7.90 3.52 1.76
N TRP A 68 6.83 3.31 2.53
CA TRP A 68 5.74 2.40 2.16
C TRP A 68 5.02 2.82 0.88
N GLN A 69 4.88 4.13 0.61
CA GLN A 69 4.18 4.64 -0.55
C GLN A 69 4.96 4.34 -1.83
N ALA A 70 6.30 4.27 -1.74
CA ALA A 70 7.12 3.78 -2.83
C ALA A 70 6.88 2.28 -3.05
N GLY A 71 6.84 1.45 -2.01
CA GLY A 71 6.44 0.04 -2.11
C GLY A 71 5.09 -0.16 -2.81
N ALA A 72 4.12 0.70 -2.48
CA ALA A 72 2.81 0.71 -3.11
C ALA A 72 2.86 1.10 -4.60
N MET A 73 3.71 2.06 -4.98
CA MET A 73 3.98 2.45 -6.38
C MET A 73 4.64 1.31 -7.17
N TRP A 74 5.59 0.59 -6.59
CA TRP A 74 6.22 -0.56 -7.26
C TRP A 74 5.21 -1.68 -7.48
N GLY A 75 4.33 -1.93 -6.51
CA GLY A 75 3.21 -2.85 -6.68
C GLY A 75 2.26 -2.44 -7.82
N LEU A 76 2.00 -1.14 -7.97
CA LEU A 76 1.20 -0.58 -9.06
C LEU A 76 1.83 -0.86 -10.42
N LEU A 77 3.16 -0.72 -10.54
CA LEU A 77 3.85 -0.93 -11.81
C LEU A 77 3.84 -2.41 -12.25
N LEU A 78 3.71 -3.34 -11.31
CA LEU A 78 3.44 -4.75 -11.61
C LEU A 78 2.02 -4.95 -12.17
N ASP A 79 1.01 -4.24 -11.64
CA ASP A 79 -0.34 -4.20 -12.22
C ASP A 79 -0.33 -3.58 -13.62
N TYR A 80 0.39 -2.47 -13.80
CA TYR A 80 0.55 -1.80 -15.07
C TYR A 80 1.10 -2.73 -16.16
N PHE A 81 2.22 -3.39 -15.90
CA PHE A 81 2.81 -4.35 -16.84
C PHE A 81 1.83 -5.49 -17.16
N HIS A 82 1.20 -6.07 -16.13
CA HIS A 82 0.26 -7.17 -16.29
C HIS A 82 -0.95 -6.83 -17.14
N TYR A 83 -1.53 -5.63 -16.95
CA TYR A 83 -2.73 -5.22 -17.66
C TYR A 83 -2.45 -4.66 -19.05
N THR A 84 -1.33 -3.96 -19.24
CA THR A 84 -1.04 -3.25 -20.49
C THR A 84 -0.08 -3.99 -21.41
N GLY A 85 0.75 -4.88 -20.86
CA GLY A 85 1.87 -5.51 -21.56
C GLY A 85 3.09 -4.59 -21.77
N ASP A 86 3.06 -3.35 -21.28
CA ASP A 86 4.18 -2.40 -21.39
C ASP A 86 5.24 -2.68 -20.32
N ASP A 87 6.42 -3.09 -20.75
CA ASP A 87 7.55 -3.48 -19.90
C ASP A 87 8.53 -2.34 -19.58
N SER A 88 8.23 -1.11 -19.99
CA SER A 88 9.12 0.07 -19.87
C SER A 88 9.65 0.30 -18.45
N TYR A 89 8.88 -0.09 -17.43
CA TYR A 89 9.21 0.12 -16.01
C TYR A 89 9.64 -1.15 -15.28
N ASN A 90 9.71 -2.30 -15.94
CA ASN A 90 10.03 -3.58 -15.29
C ASN A 90 11.42 -3.56 -14.67
N ASN A 91 12.42 -3.00 -15.36
CA ASN A 91 13.80 -2.96 -14.84
C ASN A 91 13.90 -2.14 -13.53
N ILE A 92 13.30 -0.94 -13.49
CA ILE A 92 13.33 -0.10 -12.29
C ILE A 92 12.50 -0.70 -11.16
N THR A 93 11.38 -1.36 -11.49
CA THR A 93 10.50 -2.02 -10.50
C THR A 93 11.22 -3.19 -9.86
N THR A 94 11.86 -4.05 -10.66
CA THR A 94 12.68 -5.16 -10.16
C THR A 94 13.85 -4.63 -9.32
N GLN A 95 14.60 -3.65 -9.81
CA GLN A 95 15.71 -3.06 -9.05
C GLN A 95 15.22 -2.51 -7.70
N ALA A 96 14.08 -1.82 -7.70
CA ALA A 96 13.51 -1.23 -6.51
C ALA A 96 13.15 -2.29 -5.45
N LEU A 97 12.33 -3.28 -5.83
CA LEU A 97 11.92 -4.36 -4.94
C LEU A 97 13.13 -5.12 -4.36
N LEU A 98 14.12 -5.45 -5.19
CA LEU A 98 15.32 -6.16 -4.74
C LEU A 98 16.20 -5.34 -3.79
N SER A 99 16.24 -4.01 -3.96
CA SER A 99 17.07 -3.15 -3.10
C SER A 99 16.52 -2.99 -1.68
N GLN A 100 15.24 -3.31 -1.45
CA GLN A 100 14.53 -3.06 -0.20
C GLN A 100 14.23 -4.33 0.61
N VAL A 101 14.80 -5.48 0.24
CA VAL A 101 14.51 -6.76 0.93
C VAL A 101 15.03 -6.84 2.37
N GLY A 102 15.92 -5.93 2.77
CA GLY A 102 16.54 -5.94 4.10
C GLY A 102 17.61 -7.04 4.27
N PRO A 103 18.33 -7.06 5.42
CA PRO A 103 19.39 -8.04 5.68
C PRO A 103 18.86 -9.48 5.83
N GLU A 104 17.61 -9.65 6.27
CA GLU A 104 16.98 -10.95 6.52
C GLU A 104 15.94 -11.33 5.45
N PHE A 105 15.90 -10.62 4.32
CA PHE A 105 15.00 -10.89 3.19
C PHE A 105 13.51 -10.87 3.55
N ASP A 106 13.12 -9.98 4.46
CA ASP A 106 11.79 -9.86 5.06
C ASP A 106 11.20 -8.45 4.93
N TYR A 107 11.85 -7.57 4.16
CA TYR A 107 11.52 -6.15 4.01
C TYR A 107 11.57 -5.34 5.31
N MET A 108 12.31 -5.81 6.33
CA MET A 108 12.69 -4.98 7.46
C MET A 108 14.02 -4.29 7.15
N VAL A 109 13.98 -3.01 6.81
CA VAL A 109 15.15 -2.28 6.32
C VAL A 109 15.64 -1.33 7.41
N PRO A 110 16.86 -1.52 7.96
CA PRO A 110 17.36 -0.72 9.09
C PRO A 110 17.32 0.80 8.87
N LEU A 111 17.36 1.25 7.62
CA LEU A 111 17.30 2.67 7.24
C LEU A 111 15.98 3.35 7.62
N TYR A 112 14.88 2.57 7.70
CA TYR A 112 13.53 3.10 7.89
C TYR A 112 12.91 2.74 9.24
N ASN A 113 13.68 2.14 10.16
CA ASN A 113 13.18 1.66 11.45
C ASN A 113 12.48 2.74 12.31
N LEU A 114 12.83 4.02 12.14
CA LEU A 114 12.21 5.15 12.85
C LEU A 114 10.80 5.51 12.37
N SER A 115 10.35 4.90 11.27
CA SER A 115 9.01 5.11 10.70
C SER A 115 8.31 3.82 10.29
N GLU A 116 8.96 2.66 10.46
CA GLU A 116 8.47 1.38 9.94
C GLU A 116 7.33 0.81 10.80
N GLY A 117 6.14 0.75 10.20
CA GLY A 117 4.97 0.03 10.69
C GLY A 117 4.77 -1.34 10.03
N ASN A 118 3.85 -2.12 10.60
CA ASN A 118 3.41 -3.40 10.04
C ASN A 118 2.73 -3.21 8.68
N ASP A 119 1.96 -2.14 8.55
CA ASP A 119 1.37 -1.66 7.30
C ASP A 119 2.43 -1.23 6.29
N ASP A 120 3.44 -0.47 6.70
CA ASP A 120 4.53 -0.07 5.81
C ASP A 120 5.18 -1.27 5.12
N GLN A 121 5.59 -2.25 5.94
CA GLN A 121 6.16 -3.51 5.48
C GLN A 121 5.16 -4.26 4.59
N ALA A 122 3.89 -4.34 4.97
CA ALA A 122 2.88 -5.08 4.22
C ALA A 122 2.63 -4.53 2.81
N PHE A 123 2.81 -3.24 2.55
CA PHE A 123 2.70 -2.69 1.19
C PHE A 123 3.79 -3.20 0.24
N TRP A 124 5.00 -3.47 0.75
CA TRP A 124 6.02 -4.20 0.00
C TRP A 124 5.65 -5.67 -0.18
N GLY A 125 5.09 -6.29 0.86
CA GLY A 125 4.55 -7.65 0.78
C GLY A 125 3.43 -7.79 -0.26
N PHE A 126 2.56 -6.80 -0.41
CA PHE A 126 1.55 -6.80 -1.46
C PHE A 126 2.18 -6.80 -2.85
N ALA A 127 3.27 -6.04 -3.04
CA ALA A 127 3.99 -6.00 -4.31
C ALA A 127 4.63 -7.35 -4.64
N THR A 128 5.35 -7.98 -3.70
CA THR A 128 5.96 -9.29 -3.94
C THR A 128 4.94 -10.41 -4.11
N MET A 129 3.84 -10.38 -3.35
CA MET A 129 2.74 -11.33 -3.53
C MET A 129 2.12 -11.17 -4.92
N SER A 130 1.95 -9.93 -5.40
CA SER A 130 1.44 -9.67 -6.75
C SER A 130 2.41 -10.11 -7.84
N ALA A 131 3.73 -9.94 -7.62
CA ALA A 131 4.74 -10.44 -8.55
C ALA A 131 4.67 -11.97 -8.68
N ALA A 132 4.48 -12.69 -7.57
CA ALA A 132 4.29 -14.14 -7.58
C ALA A 132 2.99 -14.56 -8.29
N GLU A 133 1.86 -13.91 -7.97
CA GLU A 133 0.55 -14.23 -8.55
C GLU A 133 0.43 -13.95 -10.06
N LYS A 134 1.33 -13.14 -10.62
CA LYS A 134 1.32 -12.75 -12.04
C LYS A 134 2.43 -13.39 -12.86
N ASP A 135 3.17 -14.34 -12.27
CA ASP A 135 4.34 -14.96 -12.91
C ASP A 135 5.36 -13.91 -13.40
N TYR A 136 5.54 -12.84 -12.61
CA TYR A 136 6.51 -11.79 -12.92
C TYR A 136 7.93 -12.38 -12.93
N PRO A 137 8.86 -11.89 -13.79
CA PRO A 137 10.21 -12.42 -13.87
C PRO A 137 10.86 -12.62 -12.49
N GLN A 138 11.38 -13.82 -12.26
CA GLN A 138 11.87 -14.25 -10.95
C GLN A 138 13.00 -13.34 -10.45
N PRO A 139 13.05 -13.06 -9.14
CA PRO A 139 14.08 -12.20 -8.57
C PRO A 139 15.46 -12.89 -8.62
N THR A 140 16.51 -12.09 -8.70
CA THR A 140 17.90 -12.59 -8.76
C THR A 140 18.60 -12.61 -7.39
N ILE A 141 17.93 -12.12 -6.33
CA ILE A 141 18.54 -11.95 -5.00
C ILE A 141 18.30 -13.16 -4.08
N GLY A 142 19.33 -13.52 -3.30
CA GLY A 142 19.20 -14.42 -2.14
C GLY A 142 18.73 -15.86 -2.40
N ASN A 143 18.67 -16.33 -3.65
CA ASN A 143 18.01 -17.60 -4.02
C ASN A 143 16.51 -17.69 -3.67
N TYR A 144 15.90 -16.60 -3.21
CA TYR A 144 14.47 -16.53 -2.93
C TYR A 144 13.68 -16.23 -4.20
N SER A 145 12.44 -16.69 -4.25
CA SER A 145 11.38 -16.28 -5.17
C SER A 145 10.55 -15.14 -4.57
N TRP A 146 9.69 -14.50 -5.38
CA TRP A 146 8.81 -13.45 -4.87
C TRP A 146 7.86 -13.91 -3.77
N VAL A 147 7.38 -15.16 -3.85
CA VAL A 147 6.53 -15.73 -2.80
C VAL A 147 7.34 -15.96 -1.52
N GLU A 148 8.55 -16.51 -1.59
CA GLU A 148 9.37 -16.74 -0.39
C GLU A 148 9.73 -15.43 0.33
N LEU A 149 9.97 -14.33 -0.42
CA LEU A 149 10.15 -13.00 0.19
C LEU A 149 8.87 -12.53 0.91
N THR A 150 7.69 -12.83 0.35
CA THR A 150 6.40 -12.54 0.99
C THR A 150 6.21 -13.38 2.25
N GLU A 151 6.59 -14.66 2.22
CA GLU A 151 6.50 -15.59 3.35
C GLU A 151 7.44 -15.18 4.49
N ASN A 152 8.68 -14.78 4.18
CA ASN A 152 9.64 -14.26 5.17
C ASN A 152 9.07 -13.05 5.92
N LEU A 153 8.57 -12.07 5.17
CA LEU A 153 7.88 -10.90 5.71
C LEU A 153 6.69 -11.32 6.58
N TRP A 154 5.80 -12.16 6.06
CA TRP A 154 4.61 -12.62 6.77
C TRP A 154 4.97 -13.34 8.08
N ASN A 155 6.04 -14.14 8.09
CA ASN A 155 6.55 -14.81 9.28
C ASN A 155 7.01 -13.81 10.36
N THR A 156 7.54 -12.63 9.98
CA THR A 156 7.84 -11.57 10.96
C THR A 156 6.56 -11.02 11.59
N GLN A 157 5.46 -10.88 10.83
CA GLN A 157 4.18 -10.38 11.33
C GLN A 157 3.55 -11.39 12.31
N VAL A 158 3.59 -12.68 11.99
CA VAL A 158 3.20 -13.76 12.91
C VAL A 158 3.88 -13.64 14.27
N ARG A 159 5.20 -13.44 14.29
CA ARG A 159 5.99 -13.31 15.53
C ARG A 159 5.62 -12.08 16.36
N ARG A 160 5.01 -11.06 15.75
CA ARG A 160 4.61 -9.80 16.38
C ARG A 160 3.14 -9.75 16.78
N TRP A 161 2.37 -10.81 16.51
CA TRP A 161 1.00 -10.89 17.00
C TRP A 161 0.97 -10.77 18.53
N ASN A 162 0.44 -9.66 19.04
CA ASN A 162 0.56 -9.31 20.45
C ASN A 162 -0.70 -9.71 21.21
N THR A 163 -0.62 -10.72 22.08
CA THR A 163 -1.73 -11.17 22.94
C THR A 163 -1.68 -10.59 24.36
N GLU A 164 -0.69 -9.76 24.67
CA GLU A 164 -0.53 -9.15 26.00
C GLU A 164 -1.60 -8.09 26.26
N SER A 165 -2.05 -7.40 25.21
CA SER A 165 -3.14 -6.44 25.25
C SER A 165 -4.22 -6.79 24.22
N CYS A 166 -5.48 -6.43 24.52
CA CYS A 166 -6.61 -6.55 23.59
C CYS A 166 -6.87 -7.95 23.00
N GLY A 167 -6.39 -9.01 23.65
CA GLY A 167 -6.59 -10.40 23.22
C GLY A 167 -5.91 -10.78 21.90
N GLY A 168 -5.05 -9.92 21.35
CA GLY A 168 -4.45 -10.12 20.03
C GLY A 168 -4.19 -8.80 19.30
N GLY A 169 -3.89 -8.91 18.01
CA GLY A 169 -3.69 -7.79 17.11
C GLY A 169 -2.23 -7.43 16.92
N LEU A 170 -1.89 -7.06 15.69
CA LEU A 170 -0.68 -6.31 15.40
C LEU A 170 -0.86 -4.87 15.89
N LYS A 171 0.20 -4.35 16.52
CA LYS A 171 0.40 -2.91 16.71
C LYS A 171 0.65 -2.26 15.34
N TRP A 172 0.44 -0.95 15.25
CA TRP A 172 0.74 -0.19 14.05
C TRP A 172 2.25 -0.22 13.80
N GLN A 173 3.03 0.29 14.75
CA GLN A 173 4.48 0.35 14.62
C GLN A 173 5.15 -0.99 14.94
N ILE A 174 6.27 -1.27 14.29
CA ILE A 174 7.08 -2.47 14.55
C ILE A 174 7.90 -2.30 15.82
N PHE A 175 8.50 -1.12 15.99
CA PHE A 175 9.45 -0.83 17.06
C PHE A 175 8.82 0.01 18.16
N ASP A 176 9.14 -0.32 19.41
CA ASP A 176 8.54 0.28 20.62
C ASP A 176 8.82 1.78 20.79
N PHE A 177 9.95 2.25 20.26
CA PHE A 177 10.33 3.66 20.28
C PHE A 177 9.59 4.52 19.25
N ASN A 178 8.83 3.93 18.33
CA ASN A 178 8.08 4.69 17.32
C ASN A 178 6.76 5.21 17.88
N LYS A 179 6.42 6.45 17.50
CA LYS A 179 5.14 7.05 17.84
C LYS A 179 4.01 6.24 17.22
N GLY A 180 3.05 5.81 18.04
CA GLY A 180 1.92 5.00 17.60
C GLY A 180 2.12 3.49 17.83
N PHE A 181 3.18 3.07 18.51
CA PHE A 181 3.36 1.66 18.92
C PHE A 181 2.20 1.12 19.75
N ASP A 182 1.57 1.95 20.58
CA ASP A 182 0.40 1.55 21.37
C ASP A 182 -0.91 1.51 20.58
N TYR A 183 -0.89 1.98 19.33
CA TYR A 183 -2.05 1.97 18.46
C TYR A 183 -2.14 0.64 17.72
N LYS A 184 -3.26 -0.08 17.83
CA LYS A 184 -3.60 -1.26 17.03
C LYS A 184 -4.59 -0.83 15.94
N ASN A 185 -4.13 -0.75 14.70
CA ASN A 185 -4.90 -0.18 13.59
C ASN A 185 -5.42 -1.24 12.62
N SER A 186 -6.46 -0.87 11.87
CA SER A 186 -7.11 -1.75 10.90
C SER A 186 -6.25 -2.02 9.68
N ILE A 187 -5.40 -1.08 9.25
CA ILE A 187 -4.56 -1.30 8.08
C ILE A 187 -3.49 -2.38 8.32
N SER A 188 -2.80 -2.36 9.47
CA SER A 188 -1.78 -3.38 9.78
C SER A 188 -2.39 -4.78 9.85
N ASN A 189 -3.53 -4.90 10.53
CA ASN A 189 -4.22 -6.18 10.71
C ASN A 189 -4.93 -6.63 9.43
N GLY A 190 -5.56 -5.71 8.70
CA GLY A 190 -6.22 -5.99 7.43
C GLY A 190 -5.24 -6.39 6.33
N ALA A 191 -4.05 -5.79 6.31
CA ALA A 191 -2.98 -6.17 5.38
C ALA A 191 -2.42 -7.57 5.71
N PHE A 192 -2.19 -7.87 6.98
CA PHE A 192 -1.79 -9.22 7.41
C PHE A 192 -2.87 -10.26 7.10
N PHE A 193 -4.15 -9.94 7.30
CA PHE A 193 -5.28 -10.78 6.89
C PHE A 193 -5.28 -11.03 5.38
N GLN A 194 -5.14 -9.98 4.57
CA GLN A 194 -5.14 -10.10 3.11
C GLN A 194 -3.96 -10.92 2.60
N LEU A 195 -2.74 -10.69 3.11
CA LEU A 195 -1.57 -11.49 2.75
C LEU A 195 -1.75 -12.96 3.16
N SER A 196 -2.31 -13.22 4.33
CA SER A 196 -2.66 -14.58 4.77
C SER A 196 -3.66 -15.24 3.80
N ALA A 197 -4.72 -14.54 3.39
CA ALA A 197 -5.67 -15.05 2.42
C ALA A 197 -5.01 -15.38 1.06
N ARG A 198 -4.15 -14.48 0.56
CA ARG A 198 -3.46 -14.64 -0.73
C ARG A 198 -2.44 -15.78 -0.70
N LEU A 199 -1.63 -15.87 0.36
CA LEU A 199 -0.72 -16.99 0.56
C LEU A 199 -1.46 -18.32 0.70
N ALA A 200 -2.60 -18.37 1.41
CA ALA A 200 -3.46 -19.55 1.48
C ALA A 200 -3.92 -20.00 0.10
N ARG A 201 -4.45 -19.07 -0.71
CA ARG A 201 -4.91 -19.38 -2.07
C ARG A 201 -3.76 -19.82 -2.98
N PHE A 202 -2.63 -19.13 -2.93
CA PHE A 202 -1.48 -19.39 -3.79
C PHE A 202 -0.82 -20.74 -3.48
N THR A 203 -0.64 -21.06 -2.20
CA THR A 203 0.14 -22.23 -1.74
C THR A 203 -0.72 -23.45 -1.41
N GLY A 204 -1.99 -23.27 -1.06
CA GLY A 204 -2.83 -24.31 -0.48
C GLY A 204 -2.51 -24.65 0.99
N ASN A 205 -1.64 -23.89 1.66
CA ASN A 205 -1.22 -24.16 3.03
C ASN A 205 -2.25 -23.66 4.05
N GLN A 206 -2.77 -24.60 4.85
CA GLN A 206 -3.78 -24.36 5.88
C GLN A 206 -3.34 -23.35 6.96
N THR A 207 -2.04 -23.24 7.24
CA THR A 207 -1.51 -22.30 8.25
C THR A 207 -1.93 -20.86 7.95
N TYR A 208 -1.89 -20.48 6.67
CA TYR A 208 -2.29 -19.14 6.26
C TYR A 208 -3.79 -18.90 6.42
N VAL A 209 -4.61 -19.92 6.20
CA VAL A 209 -6.07 -19.86 6.43
C VAL A 209 -6.37 -19.66 7.92
N ASP A 210 -5.68 -20.38 8.79
CA ASP A 210 -5.87 -20.29 10.24
C ASP A 210 -5.52 -18.90 10.76
N TRP A 211 -4.45 -18.29 10.25
CA TRP A 211 -4.10 -16.91 10.56
C TRP A 211 -5.09 -15.91 9.99
N ALA A 212 -5.57 -16.11 8.75
CA ALA A 212 -6.57 -15.22 8.19
C ALA A 212 -7.86 -15.22 9.03
N HIS A 213 -8.33 -16.39 9.49
CA HIS A 213 -9.45 -16.48 10.43
C HIS A 213 -9.15 -15.76 11.75
N LYS A 214 -8.01 -16.05 12.36
CA LYS A 214 -7.60 -15.46 13.65
C LYS A 214 -7.58 -13.93 13.62
N VAL A 215 -7.01 -13.34 12.58
CA VAL A 215 -6.88 -11.89 12.43
C VAL A 215 -8.25 -11.26 12.16
N TYR A 216 -9.04 -11.86 11.26
CA TYR A 216 -10.38 -11.37 10.94
C TYR A 216 -11.29 -11.38 12.18
N ASP A 217 -11.35 -12.52 12.87
CA ASP A 217 -12.23 -12.70 14.03
C ASP A 217 -11.80 -11.80 15.19
N TRP A 218 -10.49 -11.62 15.41
CA TRP A 218 -9.99 -10.63 16.37
C TRP A 218 -10.46 -9.22 16.01
N THR A 219 -10.24 -8.79 14.75
CA THR A 219 -10.56 -7.43 14.29
C THR A 219 -12.06 -7.12 14.48
N ARG A 220 -12.93 -8.10 14.20
CA ARG A 220 -14.37 -7.97 14.45
C ARG A 220 -14.70 -7.97 15.94
N SER A 221 -14.08 -8.84 16.74
CA SER A 221 -14.36 -8.98 18.17
C SER A 221 -14.06 -7.72 18.99
N ILE A 222 -13.05 -6.94 18.57
CA ILE A 222 -12.70 -5.66 19.21
C ILE A 222 -13.45 -4.46 18.63
N GLY A 223 -14.39 -4.69 17.69
CA GLY A 223 -15.27 -3.66 17.15
C GLY A 223 -14.65 -2.74 16.11
N LEU A 224 -13.52 -3.11 15.50
CA LEU A 224 -12.96 -2.36 14.37
C LEU A 224 -13.73 -2.61 13.07
N ILE A 225 -14.32 -3.80 12.91
CA ILE A 225 -15.29 -4.09 11.87
C ILE A 225 -16.68 -4.12 12.50
N THR A 226 -17.57 -3.24 12.04
CA THR A 226 -18.96 -3.19 12.51
C THR A 226 -19.81 -4.31 11.89
N ASP A 227 -21.01 -4.54 12.42
CA ASP A 227 -21.94 -5.54 11.87
C ASP A 227 -22.41 -5.22 10.44
N ASP A 228 -22.38 -3.94 10.06
CA ASP A 228 -22.62 -3.48 8.69
C ASP A 228 -21.33 -3.26 7.89
N TYR A 229 -20.25 -3.94 8.27
CA TYR A 229 -18.99 -4.05 7.53
C TYR A 229 -18.22 -2.73 7.32
N ARG A 230 -18.52 -1.67 8.09
CA ARG A 230 -17.66 -0.48 8.13
C ARG A 230 -16.40 -0.81 8.90
N VAL A 231 -15.27 -0.29 8.43
CA VAL A 231 -13.95 -0.51 9.03
C VAL A 231 -13.44 0.78 9.65
N PHE A 232 -13.41 0.83 10.97
CA PHE A 232 -12.83 1.93 11.74
C PHE A 232 -11.31 1.89 11.71
N ASP A 233 -10.65 3.02 11.97
CA ASP A 233 -9.22 3.19 11.76
C ASP A 233 -8.36 2.36 12.71
N GLY A 234 -8.76 2.26 13.98
CA GLY A 234 -7.96 1.57 14.98
C GLY A 234 -8.39 1.86 16.40
N THR A 235 -7.54 1.46 17.34
CA THR A 235 -7.78 1.56 18.77
C THR A 235 -6.45 1.60 19.54
N ASP A 236 -6.48 2.02 20.79
CA ASP A 236 -5.30 2.20 21.65
C ASP A 236 -5.26 1.11 22.72
N ASP A 237 -4.16 0.37 22.79
CA ASP A 237 -4.04 -0.77 23.69
C ASP A 237 -3.77 -0.38 25.15
N LEU A 238 -3.28 0.83 25.42
CA LEU A 238 -3.21 1.41 26.76
C LEU A 238 -4.61 1.69 27.33
N LYS A 239 -5.62 1.77 26.44
CA LYS A 239 -7.05 1.88 26.78
C LYS A 239 -7.77 0.54 26.68
N ASN A 240 -7.06 -0.59 26.75
CA ASN A 240 -7.62 -1.94 26.60
C ASN A 240 -8.41 -2.14 25.29
N CYS A 241 -8.11 -1.34 24.26
CA CYS A 241 -8.86 -1.30 23.02
C CYS A 241 -10.38 -1.03 23.19
N SER A 242 -10.79 -0.35 24.26
CA SER A 242 -12.22 -0.10 24.54
C SER A 242 -12.81 1.05 23.73
N GLU A 243 -11.97 1.89 23.12
CA GLU A 243 -12.37 3.03 22.32
C GLU A 243 -11.85 2.87 20.89
N THR A 244 -12.72 3.00 19.90
CA THR A 244 -12.34 2.95 18.49
C THR A 244 -12.22 4.35 17.91
N ASN A 245 -11.16 4.58 17.13
CA ASN A 245 -11.06 5.72 16.25
C ASN A 245 -11.96 5.47 15.03
N LYS A 246 -13.09 6.17 14.98
CA LYS A 246 -14.16 5.91 14.00
C LYS A 246 -13.95 6.56 12.63
N ILE A 247 -12.76 7.10 12.36
CA ILE A 247 -12.41 7.53 11.01
C ILE A 247 -12.49 6.32 10.09
N ILE A 248 -13.10 6.50 8.92
CA ILE A 248 -13.24 5.47 7.89
C ILE A 248 -12.38 5.91 6.72
N TRP A 249 -11.44 5.05 6.36
CA TRP A 249 -10.56 5.23 5.20
C TRP A 249 -10.88 4.18 4.14
N THR A 250 -10.91 4.57 2.87
CA THR A 250 -11.25 3.65 1.76
C THR A 250 -10.40 2.38 1.74
N TYR A 251 -9.08 2.51 1.93
CA TYR A 251 -8.13 1.40 1.88
C TYR A 251 -8.31 0.35 2.99
N ASN A 252 -8.85 0.73 4.16
CA ASN A 252 -9.11 -0.19 5.26
C ASN A 252 -10.21 -1.18 4.86
N THR A 253 -11.31 -0.68 4.30
CA THR A 253 -12.36 -1.54 3.75
C THR A 253 -11.84 -2.39 2.59
N ALA A 254 -10.98 -1.83 1.74
CA ALA A 254 -10.45 -2.50 0.57
C ALA A 254 -9.63 -3.76 0.90
N VAL A 255 -8.75 -3.70 1.92
CA VAL A 255 -7.92 -4.86 2.30
C VAL A 255 -8.76 -6.02 2.85
N PHE A 256 -9.82 -5.73 3.62
CA PHE A 256 -10.73 -6.77 4.11
C PHE A 256 -11.66 -7.31 3.02
N MET A 257 -12.12 -6.45 2.10
CA MET A 257 -12.92 -6.86 0.94
C MET A 257 -12.16 -7.88 0.11
N TYR A 258 -10.93 -7.55 -0.29
CA TYR A 258 -10.15 -8.42 -1.17
C TYR A 258 -9.69 -9.69 -0.47
N GLY A 259 -9.22 -9.62 0.79
CA GLY A 259 -8.88 -10.82 1.55
C GLY A 259 -10.07 -11.78 1.72
N SER A 260 -11.28 -11.24 1.94
CA SER A 260 -12.50 -12.05 2.01
C SER A 260 -12.84 -12.70 0.67
N ALA A 261 -12.69 -11.96 -0.44
CA ALA A 261 -12.94 -12.45 -1.79
C ALA A 261 -11.96 -13.58 -2.18
N VAL A 262 -10.69 -13.44 -1.78
CA VAL A 262 -9.67 -14.47 -1.97
C VAL A 262 -10.02 -15.75 -1.21
N LEU A 263 -10.50 -15.65 0.04
CA LEU A 263 -10.93 -16.81 0.81
C LEU A 263 -12.23 -17.42 0.31
N TYR A 264 -13.16 -16.61 -0.23
CA TYR A 264 -14.32 -17.11 -0.97
C TYR A 264 -13.87 -17.99 -2.14
N ASN A 265 -12.88 -17.53 -2.92
CA ASN A 265 -12.33 -18.29 -4.04
C ASN A 265 -11.61 -19.57 -3.57
N TYR A 266 -10.74 -19.46 -2.57
CA TYR A 266 -10.00 -20.59 -2.00
C TYR A 266 -10.92 -21.71 -1.47
N THR A 267 -12.03 -21.32 -0.84
CA THR A 267 -13.01 -22.26 -0.26
C THR A 267 -14.04 -22.77 -1.27
N ASN A 268 -13.85 -22.53 -2.57
CA ASN A 268 -14.79 -22.90 -3.64
C ASN A 268 -16.21 -22.36 -3.40
N GLY A 269 -16.32 -21.13 -2.92
CA GLY A 269 -17.59 -20.42 -2.81
C GLY A 269 -18.29 -20.51 -1.45
N SER A 270 -17.54 -20.56 -0.34
CA SER A 270 -18.13 -20.55 1.01
C SER A 270 -19.10 -19.39 1.21
N SER A 271 -20.30 -19.68 1.72
CA SER A 271 -21.31 -18.67 2.03
C SER A 271 -20.83 -17.63 3.03
N LEU A 272 -20.01 -18.03 4.01
CA LEU A 272 -19.41 -17.11 4.98
C LEU A 272 -18.57 -16.04 4.31
N TRP A 273 -17.68 -16.45 3.42
CA TRP A 273 -16.77 -15.52 2.74
C TRP A 273 -17.49 -14.73 1.64
N ALA A 274 -18.53 -15.30 1.02
CA ALA A 274 -19.43 -14.57 0.12
C ALA A 274 -20.14 -13.43 0.86
N GLU A 275 -20.73 -13.71 2.02
CA GLU A 275 -21.41 -12.72 2.87
C GLU A 275 -20.45 -11.60 3.26
N ARG A 276 -19.26 -11.94 3.76
CA ARG A 276 -18.24 -10.96 4.16
C ARG A 276 -17.82 -10.07 2.99
N THR A 277 -17.53 -10.67 1.84
CA THR A 277 -17.15 -9.95 0.61
C THR A 277 -18.26 -9.00 0.15
N GLN A 278 -19.50 -9.48 0.10
CA GLN A 278 -20.65 -8.64 -0.27
C GLN A 278 -20.90 -7.54 0.76
N GLY A 279 -20.72 -7.82 2.04
CA GLY A 279 -20.84 -6.86 3.14
C GLY A 279 -19.89 -5.67 2.96
N TYR A 280 -18.61 -5.93 2.70
CA TYR A 280 -17.64 -4.86 2.44
C TYR A 280 -17.95 -4.10 1.15
N LEU A 281 -18.43 -4.77 0.09
CA LEU A 281 -18.83 -4.12 -1.15
C LEU A 281 -20.06 -3.21 -0.95
N ASN A 282 -21.00 -3.62 -0.10
CA ASN A 282 -22.14 -2.77 0.26
C ASN A 282 -21.68 -1.57 1.10
N ALA A 283 -20.78 -1.78 2.06
CA ALA A 283 -20.22 -0.70 2.87
C ALA A 283 -19.41 0.30 2.03
N SER A 284 -18.71 -0.17 0.99
CA SER A 284 -17.93 0.69 0.10
C SER A 284 -18.78 1.63 -0.75
N ALA A 285 -20.09 1.39 -0.89
CA ALA A 285 -21.00 2.31 -1.56
C ALA A 285 -20.94 3.74 -0.97
N GLY A 286 -20.63 3.89 0.33
CA GLY A 286 -20.43 5.18 0.99
C GLY A 286 -19.20 5.97 0.52
N PHE A 287 -18.29 5.34 -0.24
CA PHE A 287 -17.11 5.96 -0.84
C PHE A 287 -17.36 6.46 -2.26
N PHE A 288 -18.58 6.28 -2.76
CA PHE A 288 -18.99 6.71 -4.08
C PHE A 288 -20.14 7.69 -3.92
N SER A 289 -20.08 8.77 -4.69
CA SER A 289 -21.09 9.84 -4.71
C SER A 289 -21.01 10.82 -3.53
N PRO A 290 -19.95 11.64 -3.44
CA PRO A 290 -19.77 12.62 -2.36
C PRO A 290 -20.86 13.70 -2.29
N TYR A 291 -21.51 13.96 -3.42
CA TYR A 291 -22.58 14.96 -3.58
C TYR A 291 -23.66 14.42 -4.50
N SER A 292 -24.88 14.98 -4.41
CA SER A 292 -26.03 14.52 -5.20
C SER A 292 -25.86 14.65 -6.72
N ASN A 293 -24.93 15.46 -7.19
CA ASN A 293 -24.61 15.67 -8.60
C ASN A 293 -23.40 14.85 -9.08
N SER A 294 -22.83 14.01 -8.22
CA SER A 294 -21.68 13.16 -8.52
C SER A 294 -22.10 11.73 -8.25
N THR A 295 -22.42 10.95 -9.29
CA THR A 295 -22.91 9.58 -9.13
C THR A 295 -21.78 8.60 -9.42
N ASN A 296 -21.57 7.62 -8.53
CA ASN A 296 -20.56 6.56 -8.66
C ASN A 296 -19.10 7.04 -8.77
N VAL A 297 -18.83 8.31 -8.44
CA VAL A 297 -17.46 8.86 -8.43
C VAL A 297 -16.86 8.65 -7.04
N MET A 298 -15.69 8.00 -7.02
CA MET A 298 -14.95 7.69 -5.79
C MET A 298 -14.36 8.94 -5.14
N TYR A 299 -14.45 9.01 -3.82
CA TYR A 299 -13.83 10.05 -3.00
C TYR A 299 -13.35 9.47 -1.66
N GLU A 300 -12.42 10.16 -0.98
CA GLU A 300 -12.00 9.82 0.37
C GLU A 300 -12.86 10.54 1.42
N PRO A 301 -13.81 9.86 2.10
CA PRO A 301 -14.82 10.51 2.94
C PRO A 301 -14.27 11.28 4.12
N ALA A 302 -13.14 10.83 4.69
CA ALA A 302 -12.58 11.43 5.89
C ALA A 302 -11.90 12.79 5.65
N CYS A 303 -11.49 13.11 4.41
CA CYS A 303 -10.67 14.29 4.15
C CYS A 303 -10.98 15.06 2.85
N GLU A 304 -11.58 14.42 1.85
CA GLU A 304 -11.63 14.99 0.49
C GLU A 304 -12.64 16.13 0.37
N THR A 305 -13.82 16.00 0.97
CA THR A 305 -14.91 17.00 0.94
C THR A 305 -14.61 18.26 1.76
N VAL A 306 -13.65 18.16 2.68
CA VAL A 306 -13.17 19.27 3.52
C VAL A 306 -11.75 19.72 3.15
N ASN A 307 -11.18 19.14 2.08
CA ASN A 307 -9.86 19.47 1.53
C ASN A 307 -8.71 19.40 2.57
N THR A 308 -8.73 18.38 3.43
CA THR A 308 -7.69 18.16 4.46
C THR A 308 -6.81 16.94 4.19
N CYS A 309 -6.94 16.32 3.02
CA CYS A 309 -6.16 15.13 2.70
C CYS A 309 -4.65 15.42 2.70
N ASN A 310 -3.88 14.51 3.29
CA ASN A 310 -2.41 14.55 3.30
C ASN A 310 -1.81 13.65 2.20
N THR A 311 -0.47 13.62 2.13
CA THR A 311 0.31 12.85 1.16
C THR A 311 -0.06 11.37 1.07
N ASP A 312 -0.32 10.73 2.21
CA ASP A 312 -0.70 9.32 2.27
C ASP A 312 -2.12 9.12 1.72
N GLN A 313 -3.05 9.96 2.17
CA GLN A 313 -4.47 9.82 1.88
C GLN A 313 -4.79 10.00 0.39
N PHE A 314 -3.95 10.73 -0.35
CA PHE A 314 -4.12 10.87 -1.80
C PHE A 314 -3.98 9.56 -2.59
N SER A 315 -3.31 8.53 -2.06
CA SER A 315 -3.19 7.22 -2.73
C SER A 315 -4.23 6.19 -2.29
N PHE A 316 -5.04 6.46 -1.27
CA PHE A 316 -5.96 5.47 -0.69
C PHE A 316 -7.03 4.99 -1.70
N LYS A 317 -7.55 5.91 -2.51
CA LYS A 317 -8.47 5.58 -3.62
C LYS A 317 -7.86 4.60 -4.61
N GLY A 318 -6.56 4.74 -4.92
CA GLY A 318 -5.84 3.78 -5.76
C GLY A 318 -5.86 2.37 -5.21
N TYR A 319 -5.66 2.21 -3.91
CA TYR A 319 -5.69 0.90 -3.26
C TYR A 319 -7.09 0.30 -3.24
N LEU A 320 -8.11 1.13 -3.01
CA LEU A 320 -9.51 0.71 -3.13
C LEU A 320 -9.80 0.20 -4.55
N SER A 321 -9.42 0.95 -5.58
CA SER A 321 -9.58 0.55 -6.98
C SER A 321 -8.88 -0.76 -7.30
N ARG A 322 -7.57 -0.87 -6.96
CA ARG A 322 -6.77 -2.08 -7.20
C ARG A 322 -7.43 -3.32 -6.59
N PHE A 323 -7.82 -3.23 -5.33
CA PHE A 323 -8.38 -4.36 -4.59
C PHE A 323 -9.83 -4.66 -4.96
N MET A 324 -10.62 -3.69 -5.41
CA MET A 324 -11.93 -3.94 -5.99
C MET A 324 -11.82 -4.66 -7.35
N TRP A 325 -10.92 -4.21 -8.24
CA TRP A 325 -10.67 -4.94 -9.50
C TRP A 325 -10.23 -6.38 -9.25
N ALA A 326 -9.29 -6.58 -8.31
CA ALA A 326 -8.86 -7.93 -7.93
C ALA A 326 -9.98 -8.76 -7.29
N THR A 327 -10.87 -8.13 -6.51
CA THR A 327 -12.07 -8.77 -5.94
C THR A 327 -13.00 -9.29 -7.03
N ALA A 328 -13.26 -8.50 -8.08
CA ALA A 328 -14.12 -8.91 -9.20
C ALA A 328 -13.59 -10.16 -9.92
N LEU A 329 -12.27 -10.35 -9.98
CA LEU A 329 -11.65 -11.52 -10.62
C LEU A 329 -11.83 -12.82 -9.80
N VAL A 330 -11.78 -12.73 -8.47
CA VAL A 330 -11.82 -13.93 -7.60
C VAL A 330 -13.19 -14.20 -6.99
N ALA A 331 -14.08 -13.19 -6.97
CA ALA A 331 -15.46 -13.28 -6.52
C ALA A 331 -16.42 -12.70 -7.58
N PRO A 332 -16.70 -13.42 -8.68
CA PRO A 332 -17.39 -12.88 -9.86
C PRO A 332 -18.78 -12.30 -9.61
N PHE A 333 -19.48 -12.70 -8.54
CA PHE A 333 -20.77 -12.12 -8.16
C PHE A 333 -20.70 -10.62 -7.82
N THR A 334 -19.50 -10.09 -7.58
CA THR A 334 -19.24 -8.67 -7.31
C THR A 334 -18.98 -7.84 -8.57
N ALA A 335 -18.69 -8.49 -9.71
CA ALA A 335 -18.10 -7.84 -10.88
C ALA A 335 -18.97 -6.72 -11.46
N GLU A 336 -20.29 -6.90 -11.50
CA GLU A 336 -21.23 -5.89 -12.03
C GLU A 336 -21.20 -4.60 -11.22
N ALA A 337 -21.34 -4.70 -9.89
CA ALA A 337 -21.32 -3.55 -9.00
C ALA A 337 -19.96 -2.84 -9.00
N ILE A 338 -18.86 -3.62 -8.95
CA ILE A 338 -17.49 -3.07 -8.99
C ILE A 338 -17.24 -2.34 -10.31
N THR A 339 -17.60 -2.95 -11.44
CA THR A 339 -17.43 -2.33 -12.77
C THR A 339 -18.26 -1.04 -12.87
N THR A 340 -19.47 -1.02 -12.32
CA THR A 340 -20.31 0.17 -12.30
C THR A 340 -19.65 1.35 -11.56
N TYR A 341 -19.10 1.10 -10.37
CA TYR A 341 -18.42 2.14 -9.59
C TYR A 341 -17.12 2.61 -10.24
N LEU A 342 -16.27 1.67 -10.65
CA LEU A 342 -14.93 2.00 -11.12
C LEU A 342 -14.92 2.51 -12.56
N THR A 343 -15.91 2.19 -13.39
CA THR A 343 -16.06 2.81 -14.72
C THR A 343 -16.37 4.30 -14.62
N ALA A 344 -17.35 4.66 -13.77
CA ALA A 344 -17.69 6.07 -13.54
C ALA A 344 -16.50 6.84 -12.92
N SER A 345 -15.82 6.21 -11.96
CA SER A 345 -14.63 6.79 -11.35
C SER A 345 -13.45 6.93 -12.32
N SER A 346 -13.27 5.99 -13.26
CA SER A 346 -12.21 6.06 -14.28
C SER A 346 -12.40 7.25 -15.24
N LEU A 347 -13.64 7.47 -15.70
CA LEU A 347 -13.97 8.62 -16.54
C LEU A 347 -13.72 9.94 -15.80
N ALA A 348 -14.14 10.02 -14.53
CA ALA A 348 -13.94 11.20 -13.70
C ALA A 348 -12.45 11.44 -13.35
N ALA A 349 -11.69 10.38 -13.12
CA ALA A 349 -10.24 10.47 -12.92
C ALA A 349 -9.53 11.00 -14.17
N ALA A 350 -9.87 10.48 -15.36
CA ALA A 350 -9.31 10.96 -16.63
C ALA A 350 -9.64 12.44 -16.89
N ASP A 351 -10.87 12.89 -16.61
CA ASP A 351 -11.27 14.30 -16.71
C ASP A 351 -10.44 15.21 -15.79
N SER A 352 -10.05 14.70 -14.62
CA SER A 352 -9.16 15.44 -13.69
C SER A 352 -7.71 15.54 -14.17
N CYS A 353 -7.29 14.75 -15.17
CA CYS A 353 -5.95 14.72 -15.74
C CYS A 353 -5.77 15.79 -16.82
N THR A 354 -5.93 17.04 -16.40
CA THR A 354 -5.85 18.25 -17.23
C THR A 354 -4.88 19.30 -16.66
N GLY A 355 -4.14 18.92 -15.62
CA GLY A 355 -3.32 19.81 -14.82
C GLY A 355 -1.83 19.80 -15.14
N GLY A 356 -1.08 20.56 -14.35
CA GLY A 356 0.39 20.59 -14.42
C GLY A 356 0.94 21.33 -15.64
N THR A 357 2.26 21.44 -15.73
CA THR A 357 2.93 22.06 -16.88
C THR A 357 2.89 21.18 -18.13
N ASP A 358 2.55 19.91 -17.99
CA ASP A 358 2.37 18.95 -19.07
C ASP A 358 0.90 18.81 -19.51
N GLY A 359 -0.04 19.42 -18.78
CA GLY A 359 -1.49 19.42 -19.04
C GLY A 359 -2.16 18.05 -19.02
N VAL A 360 -1.48 17.05 -18.47
CA VAL A 360 -1.99 15.68 -18.27
C VAL A 360 -1.82 15.21 -16.82
N THR A 361 -1.42 16.12 -15.91
CA THR A 361 -1.29 15.79 -14.48
C THR A 361 -2.68 15.60 -13.86
N CYS A 362 -2.88 14.47 -13.19
CA CYS A 362 -4.13 14.10 -12.54
C CYS A 362 -4.34 14.79 -11.19
N GLY A 363 -5.59 15.16 -10.93
CA GLY A 363 -6.03 15.75 -9.67
C GLY A 363 -6.49 14.69 -8.65
N ALA A 364 -6.85 15.16 -7.45
CA ALA A 364 -7.37 14.29 -6.39
C ALA A 364 -8.90 14.22 -6.39
N ARG A 365 -9.59 15.34 -6.60
CA ARG A 365 -11.06 15.46 -6.48
C ARG A 365 -11.78 15.26 -7.81
N TRP A 366 -12.14 14.02 -8.10
CA TRP A 366 -12.75 13.62 -9.37
C TRP A 366 -14.21 14.07 -9.54
N TYR A 367 -14.84 14.56 -8.47
CA TYR A 367 -16.19 15.13 -8.54
C TYR A 367 -16.18 16.65 -8.87
N VAL A 368 -15.00 17.25 -9.01
CA VAL A 368 -14.84 18.63 -9.48
C VAL A 368 -14.46 18.58 -10.96
N PRO A 369 -15.05 19.43 -11.83
CA PRO A 369 -14.67 19.46 -13.24
C PRO A 369 -13.18 19.81 -13.43
N GLY A 370 -12.47 19.00 -14.20
CA GLY A 370 -11.06 19.23 -14.51
C GLY A 370 -10.10 19.09 -13.32
N TRP A 371 -8.90 19.65 -13.47
CA TRP A 371 -7.84 19.57 -12.46
C TRP A 371 -8.14 20.42 -11.21
N ASP A 372 -8.01 19.81 -10.04
CA ASP A 372 -8.35 20.43 -8.76
C ASP A 372 -7.18 21.18 -8.09
N GLY A 373 -6.06 21.33 -8.81
CA GLY A 373 -4.84 21.99 -8.34
C GLY A 373 -3.95 21.11 -7.46
N LYS A 374 -4.30 19.84 -7.24
CA LYS A 374 -3.47 18.89 -6.47
C LYS A 374 -2.61 18.07 -7.42
N LEU A 375 -1.33 17.92 -7.08
CA LEU A 375 -0.39 17.09 -7.80
C LEU A 375 0.41 16.23 -6.84
N GLY A 376 0.85 15.09 -7.31
CA GLY A 376 1.74 14.20 -6.57
C GLY A 376 1.59 12.75 -6.99
N VAL A 377 2.43 11.90 -6.41
CA VAL A 377 2.48 10.47 -6.70
C VAL A 377 1.15 9.82 -6.33
N GLY A 378 0.56 10.15 -5.18
CA GLY A 378 -0.70 9.55 -4.75
C GLY A 378 -1.87 9.83 -5.70
N GLN A 379 -1.96 11.04 -6.26
CA GLN A 379 -2.96 11.40 -7.26
C GLN A 379 -2.80 10.58 -8.54
N GLN A 380 -1.56 10.47 -9.03
CA GLN A 380 -1.25 9.68 -10.22
C GLN A 380 -1.51 8.19 -9.99
N MET A 381 -1.11 7.66 -8.83
CA MET A 381 -1.40 6.27 -8.43
C MET A 381 -2.91 6.00 -8.40
N SER A 382 -3.68 6.88 -7.77
CA SER A 382 -5.13 6.73 -7.68
C SER A 382 -5.81 6.74 -9.04
N ALA A 383 -5.42 7.65 -9.93
CA ALA A 383 -5.94 7.68 -11.30
C ALA A 383 -5.55 6.42 -12.08
N LEU A 384 -4.27 6.03 -12.03
CA LEU A 384 -3.74 4.90 -12.77
C LEU A 384 -4.39 3.58 -12.36
N GLU A 385 -4.46 3.26 -11.06
CA GLU A 385 -5.08 2.02 -10.57
C GLU A 385 -6.55 1.89 -10.97
N THR A 386 -7.25 3.02 -10.98
CA THR A 386 -8.66 3.07 -11.35
C THR A 386 -8.84 2.77 -12.84
N ILE A 387 -8.06 3.45 -13.69
CA ILE A 387 -8.16 3.38 -15.16
C ILE A 387 -7.59 2.06 -15.71
N GLN A 388 -6.39 1.66 -15.29
CA GLN A 388 -5.73 0.46 -15.84
C GLN A 388 -6.53 -0.82 -15.56
N GLY A 389 -7.22 -0.86 -14.42
CA GLY A 389 -8.02 -2.03 -14.04
C GLY A 389 -9.28 -2.23 -14.89
N LEU A 390 -9.66 -1.30 -15.76
CA LEU A 390 -10.66 -1.55 -16.82
C LEU A 390 -10.24 -2.72 -17.73
N LEU A 391 -8.94 -3.00 -17.84
CA LEU A 391 -8.39 -4.14 -18.58
C LEU A 391 -8.44 -5.46 -17.77
N SER A 392 -8.78 -5.42 -16.48
CA SER A 392 -8.66 -6.57 -15.57
C SER A 392 -9.45 -7.80 -16.04
N SER A 393 -10.68 -7.61 -16.51
CA SER A 393 -11.57 -8.70 -16.97
C SER A 393 -11.01 -9.53 -18.14
N LYS A 394 -10.06 -8.98 -18.89
CA LYS A 394 -9.38 -9.62 -20.03
C LYS A 394 -7.98 -10.15 -19.66
N SER A 395 -7.51 -9.84 -18.47
CA SER A 395 -6.21 -10.27 -17.96
C SER A 395 -6.30 -11.65 -17.30
N LEU A 396 -5.15 -12.30 -17.13
CA LEU A 396 -5.09 -13.52 -16.34
C LEU A 396 -5.43 -13.20 -14.87
N PRO A 397 -6.32 -13.98 -14.23
CA PRO A 397 -6.56 -13.85 -12.80
C PRO A 397 -5.31 -14.25 -12.00
N PRO A 398 -5.21 -13.88 -10.72
CA PRO A 398 -4.10 -14.29 -9.86
C PRO A 398 -3.86 -15.81 -9.91
N LEU A 399 -2.63 -16.21 -10.23
CA LEU A 399 -2.25 -17.61 -10.41
C LEU A 399 -2.04 -18.32 -9.08
N HIS A 400 -2.03 -19.65 -9.13
CA HIS A 400 -1.62 -20.52 -8.02
C HIS A 400 -0.17 -20.97 -8.21
N SER A 401 0.47 -21.48 -7.15
CA SER A 401 1.88 -21.90 -7.17
C SER A 401 2.21 -22.94 -8.26
N ASN A 402 1.27 -23.83 -8.59
CA ASN A 402 1.42 -24.85 -9.63
C ASN A 402 1.24 -24.31 -11.07
N ASN A 403 0.94 -23.01 -11.23
CA ASN A 403 0.73 -22.35 -12.51
C ASN A 403 1.76 -21.24 -12.80
N VAL A 404 2.81 -21.13 -12.00
CA VAL A 404 3.86 -20.11 -12.18
C VAL A 404 5.24 -20.76 -12.28
N HIS A 405 6.17 -20.06 -12.94
CA HIS A 405 7.54 -20.50 -13.11
C HIS A 405 8.37 -20.14 -11.88
N LEU A 406 8.22 -20.90 -10.79
CA LEU A 406 9.04 -20.72 -9.59
C LEU A 406 10.48 -21.14 -9.85
N LYS A 407 11.43 -20.36 -9.33
CA LYS A 407 12.81 -20.82 -9.20
C LYS A 407 12.83 -22.02 -8.25
N ALA A 408 13.54 -23.08 -8.62
CA ALA A 408 13.70 -24.23 -7.73
C ALA A 408 14.41 -23.79 -6.44
N SER A 409 13.76 -23.94 -5.29
CA SER A 409 14.39 -23.68 -3.99
C SER A 409 15.57 -24.64 -3.81
N PRO A 410 16.74 -24.17 -3.32
CA PRO A 410 17.74 -25.07 -2.77
C PRO A 410 17.07 -25.87 -1.65
N SER A 411 17.19 -27.18 -1.68
CA SER A 411 16.57 -28.05 -0.67
C SER A 411 17.24 -27.80 0.69
N GLU A 412 16.71 -26.86 1.46
CA GLU A 412 16.95 -26.76 2.89
C GLU A 412 15.71 -27.27 3.62
N THR A 413 15.96 -28.19 4.54
CA THR A 413 14.92 -28.90 5.30
C THR A 413 14.07 -27.89 6.07
N PRO A 414 12.72 -28.01 6.07
CA PRO A 414 11.89 -27.10 6.86
C PRO A 414 12.27 -27.24 8.34
N SER A 415 12.86 -26.20 8.93
CA SER A 415 12.85 -26.06 10.38
C SER A 415 11.41 -25.75 10.78
N ALA A 416 10.69 -26.80 11.16
CA ALA A 416 9.40 -26.67 11.83
C ALA A 416 9.58 -25.75 13.03
N VAL A 417 8.93 -24.59 13.01
CA VAL A 417 8.84 -23.72 14.18
C VAL A 417 8.08 -24.49 15.25
N PRO A 418 8.68 -24.79 16.42
CA PRO A 418 7.96 -25.47 17.48
C PRO A 418 6.91 -24.51 18.07
N LEU A 419 5.68 -25.01 18.26
CA LEU A 419 4.68 -24.36 19.09
C LEU A 419 5.28 -24.07 20.49
N PRO A 420 5.08 -22.86 21.08
CA PRO A 420 5.54 -22.61 22.43
C PRO A 420 4.79 -23.50 23.41
N THR A 421 5.51 -24.45 24.02
CA THR A 421 5.01 -25.24 25.15
C THR A 421 5.04 -24.36 26.39
N LYS A 422 3.95 -24.37 27.16
CA LYS A 422 3.80 -23.65 28.43
C LYS A 422 5.05 -23.86 29.30
N THR A 423 5.79 -22.79 29.55
CA THR A 423 6.90 -22.83 30.51
C THR A 423 6.32 -22.69 31.91
N GLU A 424 6.42 -23.76 32.70
CA GLU A 424 6.20 -23.73 34.14
C GLU A 424 7.17 -22.75 34.81
N THR A 425 6.63 -21.98 35.74
CA THR A 425 7.31 -20.99 36.57
C THR A 425 8.42 -21.65 37.39
N ALA A 426 9.68 -21.35 37.09
CA ALA A 426 10.79 -21.71 37.95
C ALA A 426 10.87 -20.74 39.14
N SER A 427 10.66 -21.28 40.34
CA SER A 427 10.76 -20.63 41.63
C SER A 427 12.19 -20.25 41.98
N LEU A 428 12.38 -19.01 42.44
CA LEU A 428 13.65 -18.49 42.96
C LEU A 428 13.94 -19.07 44.34
N THR A 429 14.95 -19.94 44.44
CA THR A 429 15.59 -20.31 45.71
C THR A 429 16.76 -19.37 46.01
N THR A 430 16.65 -18.68 47.13
CA THR A 430 17.70 -17.90 47.79
C THR A 430 18.85 -18.78 48.28
N SER A 431 20.10 -18.38 48.05
CA SER A 431 21.20 -18.70 48.97
C SER A 431 22.19 -17.53 49.11
N LYS A 432 22.82 -17.46 50.28
CA LYS A 432 23.43 -16.29 50.93
C LYS A 432 24.95 -16.49 51.04
N LYS A 433 25.69 -15.36 51.05
CA LYS A 433 27.08 -15.11 51.54
C LYS A 433 28.22 -15.64 50.66
N SER A 434 29.40 -15.02 50.54
CA SER A 434 30.14 -13.94 51.26
C SER A 434 31.17 -13.32 50.29
N GLY A 435 31.45 -12.02 50.28
CA GLY A 435 32.47 -11.39 51.12
C GLY A 435 33.88 -11.44 50.49
N GLY A 436 34.35 -10.33 49.91
CA GLY A 436 35.70 -10.21 49.36
C GLY A 436 36.03 -8.82 48.81
N THR A 437 36.58 -7.96 49.66
CA THR A 437 37.10 -6.62 49.38
C THR A 437 38.35 -6.68 48.49
N ARG A 438 38.47 -5.82 47.47
CA ARG A 438 39.75 -5.24 47.05
C ARG A 438 39.56 -3.92 46.28
N SER A 439 40.22 -2.90 46.82
CA SER A 439 40.42 -1.55 46.31
C SER A 439 41.38 -1.52 45.11
N GLY A 440 41.18 -0.59 44.15
CA GLY A 440 42.23 -0.24 43.20
C GLY A 440 41.81 0.67 42.03
N GLN A 441 42.04 1.97 42.20
CA GLN A 441 42.47 2.96 41.18
C GLN A 441 41.55 3.34 40.00
N THR A 442 40.93 4.51 40.17
CA THR A 442 41.01 5.71 39.31
C THR A 442 41.54 5.57 37.88
N SER A 443 40.72 5.98 36.89
CA SER A 443 41.05 7.15 36.07
C SER A 443 39.78 7.77 35.45
N ARG A 444 39.63 9.09 35.66
CA ARG A 444 38.66 9.97 35.00
C ARG A 444 39.13 10.24 33.57
N ARG A 445 38.23 10.22 32.59
CA ARG A 445 38.29 11.16 31.46
C ARG A 445 36.91 11.78 31.25
N LEU A 446 36.91 13.11 31.39
CA LEU A 446 35.81 14.04 31.27
C LEU A 446 36.11 14.88 30.02
N TRP A 447 35.20 14.93 29.04
CA TRP A 447 35.11 15.98 28.01
C TRP A 447 33.61 16.12 27.70
N VAL A 448 32.92 17.00 28.42
CA VAL A 448 32.63 18.41 28.08
C VAL A 448 31.68 18.52 26.90
N VAL A 449 30.42 18.80 27.27
CA VAL A 449 29.33 19.28 26.43
C VAL A 449 29.52 20.77 26.21
N THR A 450 29.41 21.22 24.95
CA THR A 450 29.17 22.63 24.62
C THR A 450 28.00 22.68 23.66
N GLY A 451 26.86 23.13 24.18
CA GLY A 451 25.72 23.56 23.39
C GLY A 451 25.91 25.00 22.92
N ILE A 452 25.38 25.30 21.74
CA ILE A 452 25.11 26.67 21.29
C ILE A 452 23.63 26.73 20.93
N LEU A 453 22.89 27.44 21.76
CA LEU A 453 21.56 27.98 21.49
C LEU A 453 21.70 29.21 20.59
N LEU A 454 20.89 29.28 19.54
CA LEU A 454 20.43 30.55 18.97
C LEU A 454 19.05 30.33 18.37
N GLY A 455 18.04 30.77 19.11
CA GLY A 455 16.68 30.92 18.63
C GLY A 455 16.51 32.30 18.01
N ILE A 456 15.72 32.37 16.94
CA ILE A 456 15.01 33.58 16.52
C ILE A 456 13.59 33.14 16.12
N CYS A 457 12.62 33.54 16.94
CA CYS A 457 11.21 33.63 16.59
C CYS A 457 11.01 34.67 15.49
N LEU A 458 10.07 34.45 14.57
CA LEU A 458 9.23 35.52 14.01
C LEU A 458 7.89 34.94 13.54
N LEU A 459 6.85 35.32 14.28
CA LEU A 459 5.43 35.25 13.97
C LEU A 459 5.05 36.47 13.12
N THR A 460 4.36 36.23 12.00
CA THR A 460 3.32 37.08 11.37
C THR A 460 2.59 36.13 10.41
N GLY A 461 1.28 35.90 10.41
CA GLY A 461 0.17 36.80 10.70
C GLY A 461 -0.59 37.06 9.40
N LEU A 462 -1.30 36.04 8.88
CA LEU A 462 -2.54 36.07 8.08
C LEU A 462 -2.89 34.67 7.58
#